data_AF-A0A8T3PYB7-F1
#
_entry.id   AF-A0A8T3PYB7-F1
#
_cell.length_a   1.000
_cell.length_b   1.000
_cell.length_c   1.000
_cell.angle_alpha   90.00
_cell.angle_beta   90.00
_cell.angle_gamma   90.00
#
_symmetry.space_group_name_H-M   'P 1'
#
loop_
_entity.id
_entity.type
_entity.pdbx_description
1 polymer ?
#
loop_
_entity_poly.entity_id
_entity_poly.type
_entity_poly.pdbx_seq_one_letter_code
_entity_poly.pdbx_strand_id
1 'polypeptide(L)' 'MGIGTESLRTWLRQAEIDAGQRPGLSSEERERLKALERENRELRRANEILRTASAFFAAELDRPSSR' A
#
# COMPACT_ATOMS: atom_id res chain seq x y z
N MET A 1 -13.43 27.46 -21.90
CA MET A 1 -13.16 26.23 -21.13
C MET A 1 -13.02 26.62 -19.66
N GLY A 2 -14.12 26.69 -18.93
CA GLY A 2 -14.12 27.15 -17.54
C GLY A 2 -13.89 25.98 -16.61
N ILE A 3 -12.82 26.02 -15.82
CA ILE A 3 -12.71 25.17 -14.63
C ILE A 3 -13.92 25.54 -13.76
N GLY A 4 -14.79 24.56 -13.49
CA GLY A 4 -15.98 24.78 -12.67
C GLY A 4 -15.59 25.38 -11.33
N THR A 5 -16.36 26.34 -10.83
CA THR A 5 -16.12 27.00 -9.54
C THR A 5 -15.97 26.01 -8.38
N GLU A 6 -16.57 24.82 -8.51
CA GLU A 6 -16.46 23.70 -7.58
C GLU A 6 -15.08 23.01 -7.60
N SER A 7 -14.46 22.86 -8.77
CA SER A 7 -13.08 22.34 -8.89
C SER A 7 -12.08 23.28 -8.22
N LEU A 8 -12.24 24.60 -8.42
CA LEU A 8 -11.39 25.60 -7.77
C LEU A 8 -11.55 25.58 -6.25
N ARG A 9 -12.78 25.47 -5.72
CA ARG A 9 -13.03 25.33 -4.28
C ARG A 9 -12.37 24.08 -3.70
N THR A 10 -12.39 22.98 -4.44
CA THR A 10 -11.78 21.72 -4.01
C THR A 10 -10.25 21.85 -3.95
N TRP A 11 -9.64 22.48 -4.94
CA TRP A 11 -8.19 22.73 -4.94
C TRP A 11 -7.76 23.69 -3.83
N LEU A 12 -8.52 24.76 -3.60
CA LEU A 12 -8.22 25.68 -2.50
C LEU A 12 -8.28 24.95 -1.16
N ARG A 13 -9.32 24.13 -0.93
CA ARG A 13 -9.43 23.31 0.29
C ARG A 13 -8.24 22.34 0.44
N GLN A 14 -7.81 21.70 -0.64
CA GLN A 14 -6.65 20.81 -0.57
C GLN A 14 -5.36 21.59 -0.29
N ALA A 15 -5.19 22.79 -0.85
CA ALA A 15 -4.07 23.67 -0.55
C ALA A 15 -4.06 24.13 0.91
N GLU A 16 -5.22 24.44 1.51
CA GLU A 16 -5.34 24.73 2.96
C GLU A 16 -4.91 23.53 3.82
N ILE A 17 -5.26 22.30 3.40
CA ILE A 17 -4.86 21.06 4.08
C ILE A 17 -3.35 20.84 3.94
N ASP A 18 -2.81 21.00 2.72
CA ASP A 18 -1.39 20.84 2.45
C ASP A 18 -0.54 21.89 3.19
N ALA A 19 -1.09 23.09 3.43
CA ALA A 19 -0.48 24.14 4.24
C ALA A 19 -0.69 23.96 5.77
N GLY A 20 -1.39 22.92 6.21
CA GLY A 20 -1.69 22.66 7.63
C GLY A 20 -2.69 23.65 8.25
N GLN A 21 -3.35 24.48 7.44
CA GLN A 21 -4.35 25.45 7.90
C GLN A 21 -5.70 24.80 8.17
N ARG A 22 -5.90 23.58 7.64
CA ARG A 22 -7.14 22.83 7.78
C ARG A 22 -6.83 21.36 8.07
N PRO A 23 -7.59 20.71 8.96
CA PRO A 23 -7.44 19.26 9.17
C PRO A 23 -7.81 18.50 7.90
N GLY A 24 -7.02 17.48 7.58
CA GLY A 24 -7.20 16.61 6.44
C GLY A 24 -5.90 15.88 6.11
N LEU A 25 -5.97 14.94 5.17
CA LEU A 25 -4.77 14.30 4.64
C LEU A 25 -4.13 15.20 3.59
N SER A 26 -2.89 15.58 3.81
CA SER A 26 -2.11 16.29 2.80
C SER A 26 -1.87 15.41 1.58
N SER A 27 -1.62 16.04 0.45
CA SER A 27 -1.28 15.37 -0.80
C SER A 27 -0.08 14.42 -0.63
N GLU A 28 0.94 14.85 0.12
CA GLU A 28 2.13 14.04 0.42
C GLU A 28 1.79 12.81 1.28
N GLU A 29 1.01 12.98 2.33
CA GLU A 29 0.56 11.85 3.16
C GLU A 29 -0.27 10.84 2.35
N ARG A 30 -1.13 11.32 1.43
CA ARG A 30 -1.88 10.45 0.51
C ARG A 30 -0.96 9.62 -0.37
N GLU A 31 0.09 10.22 -0.92
CA GLU A 31 1.06 9.50 -1.74
C GLU A 31 1.84 8.48 -0.93
N ARG A 32 2.30 8.87 0.27
CA ARG A 32 3.03 7.97 1.17
C ARG A 32 2.18 6.78 1.60
N LEU A 33 0.89 6.99 1.92
CA LEU A 33 -0.02 5.88 2.22
C LEU A 33 -0.16 4.93 1.04
N LYS A 34 -0.36 5.44 -0.18
CA LYS A 34 -0.44 4.59 -1.38
C LYS A 34 0.83 3.78 -1.61
N ALA A 35 2.00 4.39 -1.41
CA ALA A 35 3.29 3.70 -1.52
C ALA A 35 3.42 2.58 -0.48
N LEU A 36 3.10 2.87 0.79
CA LEU A 36 3.13 1.89 1.87
C LEU A 36 2.14 0.75 1.65
N GLU A 37 0.92 1.04 1.20
CA GLU A 37 -0.07 0.01 0.86
C GLU A 37 0.42 -0.90 -0.26
N ARG A 38 1.09 -0.33 -1.27
CA ARG A 38 1.69 -1.11 -2.35
C ARG A 38 2.80 -2.03 -1.83
N GLU A 39 3.74 -1.48 -1.07
CA GLU A 39 4.83 -2.24 -0.48
C GLU A 39 4.29 -3.36 0.43
N ASN A 40 3.28 -3.07 1.25
CA ASN A 40 2.69 -4.07 2.13
C ASN A 40 2.05 -5.22 1.35
N ARG A 41 1.39 -4.94 0.22
CA ARG A 41 0.85 -5.98 -0.66
C ARG A 41 1.95 -6.86 -1.25
N GLU A 42 3.03 -6.25 -1.72
CA GLU A 42 4.17 -6.97 -2.30
C GLU A 42 4.85 -7.85 -1.24
N LEU A 43 5.08 -7.32 -0.03
CA LEU A 43 5.64 -8.06 1.09
C LEU A 43 4.76 -9.22 1.55
N ARG A 44 3.42 -9.04 1.57
CA ARG A 44 2.49 -10.12 1.90
C ARG A 44 2.56 -11.24 0.88
N ARG A 45 2.59 -10.90 -0.40
CA ARG A 45 2.72 -11.88 -1.50
C ARG A 45 4.04 -12.64 -1.41
N ALA A 46 5.15 -11.95 -1.17
CA ALA A 46 6.45 -12.59 -1.00
C ALA A 46 6.45 -13.55 0.20
N ASN A 47 5.89 -13.12 1.33
CA ASN A 47 5.78 -13.97 2.52
C ASN A 47 4.91 -15.20 2.29
N GLU A 48 3.83 -15.09 1.52
CA GLU A 48 2.98 -16.23 1.18
C GLU A 48 3.73 -17.28 0.35
N ILE A 49 4.51 -16.83 -0.65
CA ILE A 49 5.37 -17.71 -1.45
C ILE A 49 6.39 -18.42 -0.55
N LEU A 50 7.07 -17.68 0.32
CA LEU A 50 8.07 -18.24 1.23
C LEU A 50 7.46 -19.24 2.21
N ARG A 51 6.30 -18.95 2.78
CA ARG A 51 5.57 -19.87 3.66
C ARG A 51 5.18 -21.15 2.93
N THR A 52 4.69 -21.02 1.70
CA THR A 52 4.28 -22.16 0.86
C THR A 52 5.48 -23.03 0.52
N ALA A 53 6.60 -22.43 0.09
CA ALA A 53 7.83 -23.14 -0.19
C ALA A 53 8.38 -23.84 1.07
N SER A 54 8.37 -23.15 2.22
CA SER A 54 8.82 -23.72 3.49
C SER A 54 7.96 -24.93 3.89
N ALA A 55 6.65 -24.84 3.74
CA ALA A 55 5.73 -25.94 4.02
C ALA A 55 5.96 -27.13 3.07
N PHE A 56 6.21 -26.87 1.78
CA PHE A 56 6.54 -27.91 0.80
C PHE A 56 7.82 -28.66 1.20
N PHE A 57 8.90 -27.94 1.49
CA PHE A 57 10.17 -28.57 1.87
C PHE A 57 10.09 -29.30 3.22
N ALA A 58 9.37 -28.76 4.19
CA ALA A 58 9.15 -29.45 5.46
C ALA A 58 8.42 -30.80 5.25
N ALA A 59 7.40 -30.83 4.39
CA ALA A 59 6.68 -32.06 4.06
C ALA A 59 7.54 -33.07 3.27
N GLU A 60 8.50 -32.61 2.46
CA GLU A 60 9.45 -33.47 1.77
C GLU A 60 10.47 -34.10 2.74
N LEU A 61 10.94 -33.35 3.74
CA LEU A 61 11.86 -33.85 4.78
C LEU A 61 11.21 -34.89 5.70
N ASP A 62 9.91 -34.76 5.98
CA ASP A 62 9.15 -35.71 6.80
C ASP A 62 8.78 -37.01 6.07
N ARG A 63 8.99 -37.10 4.74
CA ARG A 63 8.86 -38.38 4.03
C ARG A 63 10.10 -39.23 4.32
N PRO A 64 9.96 -40.43 4.91
CA PRO A 64 11.10 -41.32 5.06
C PRO A 64 11.63 -41.63 3.67
N SER A 65 12.89 -41.26 3.43
CA SER A 65 13.69 -41.75 2.31
C SER A 65 13.75 -43.28 2.45
N SER A 66 12.77 -43.97 1.87
CA SER A 66 12.82 -45.42 1.72
C SER A 66 13.95 -45.72 0.74
N ARG A 67 15.13 -45.96 1.28
CA ARG A 67 16.21 -46.71 0.64
C ARG A 67 16.15 -48.15 1.10
#